data_AF-A0AB39XKR5-F1
#
_entry.id   AF-A0AB39XKR5-F1
#
_cell.length_a   1.000
_cell.length_b   1.000
_cell.length_c   1.000
_cell.angle_alpha   90.00
_cell.angle_beta   90.00
_cell.angle_gamma   90.00
#
_symmetry.space_group_name_H-M   'P 1'
#
loop_
_entity.id
_entity.type
_entity.pdbx_description
1 polymer ?
#
loop_
_entity_poly.entity_id
_entity_poly.type
_entity_poly.pdbx_seq_one_letter_code
_entity_poly.pdbx_strand_id
1 'polypeptide(L)'
;MLGALTVLPVALPAAAAVPDPVFAAIDRYKLLSVEYTAAVDRWAPLEHAHPDRSDAEDETSRTSDALFEQIDVLFTFRPSTLAGVAALLKYITTLEDWQMPPGLDESGSVKVVKTLCTSVAAAIEQSGVRA
;
A
#
# COMPACT_ATOMS: atom_id res chain seq x y z
N MET A 1 52.06 -14.06 -36.99
CA MET A 1 51.72 -12.93 -36.10
C MET A 1 50.24 -12.64 -36.27
N LEU A 2 49.35 -13.31 -35.54
CA LEU A 2 47.90 -13.09 -35.58
C LEU A 2 47.53 -12.14 -34.43
N GLY A 3 47.13 -10.91 -34.76
CA GLY A 3 46.68 -9.91 -33.79
C GLY A 3 45.27 -10.22 -33.33
N ALA A 4 45.11 -10.50 -32.04
CA ALA A 4 43.81 -10.66 -31.41
C ALA A 4 43.19 -9.28 -31.14
N LEU A 5 42.05 -9.01 -31.77
CA LEU A 5 41.19 -7.87 -31.45
C LEU A 5 40.43 -8.18 -30.15
N THR A 6 40.79 -7.47 -29.08
CA THR A 6 40.04 -7.47 -27.81
C THR A 6 38.83 -6.56 -27.94
N VAL A 7 37.64 -7.14 -28.00
CA VAL A 7 36.38 -6.42 -27.88
C VAL A 7 36.22 -6.00 -26.42
N LEU A 8 36.34 -4.70 -26.14
CA LEU A 8 36.03 -4.14 -24.82
C LEU A 8 34.52 -4.24 -24.57
N PRO A 9 34.08 -4.79 -23.43
CA PRO A 9 32.66 -4.78 -23.08
C PRO A 9 32.25 -3.35 -22.75
N VAL A 10 31.34 -2.79 -23.53
CA VAL A 10 30.59 -1.58 -23.13
C VAL A 10 29.73 -1.98 -21.94
N ALA A 11 30.15 -1.57 -20.75
CA ALA A 11 29.28 -1.55 -19.58
C ALA A 11 28.30 -0.40 -19.77
N LEU A 12 27.06 -0.71 -20.17
CA LEU A 12 25.97 0.26 -20.07
C LEU A 12 25.80 0.64 -18.59
N PRO A 13 25.63 1.93 -18.26
CA PRO A 13 25.21 2.33 -16.93
C PRO A 13 23.89 1.63 -16.65
N ALA A 14 23.85 0.80 -15.60
CA ALA A 14 22.59 0.33 -15.06
C ALA A 14 21.82 1.57 -14.62
N ALA A 15 20.90 2.05 -15.45
CA ALA A 15 19.94 3.06 -15.04
C ALA A 15 19.25 2.50 -13.80
N ALA A 16 19.49 3.11 -12.64
CA ALA A 16 18.81 2.73 -11.41
C ALA A 16 17.32 2.80 -11.71
N ALA A 17 16.67 1.63 -11.78
CA ALA A 17 15.25 1.56 -12.07
C ALA A 17 14.54 2.35 -10.98
N VAL A 18 13.87 3.44 -11.36
CA VAL A 18 13.08 4.24 -10.42
C VAL A 18 12.02 3.30 -9.84
N PRO A 19 11.97 3.11 -8.50
CA PRO A 19 10.97 2.26 -7.88
C PRO A 19 9.56 2.71 -8.26
N ASP A 20 8.66 1.75 -8.42
CA ASP A 20 7.26 2.06 -8.75
C ASP A 20 6.66 2.99 -7.68
N PRO A 21 6.02 4.11 -8.06
CA PRO A 21 5.43 5.05 -7.11
C PRO A 21 4.42 4.43 -6.13
N VAL A 22 3.87 3.24 -6.43
CA VAL A 22 2.95 2.54 -5.53
C VAL A 22 3.59 2.17 -4.19
N PHE A 23 4.90 1.91 -4.14
CA PHE A 23 5.59 1.62 -2.87
C PHE A 23 5.49 2.81 -1.90
N ALA A 24 5.67 4.03 -2.40
CA ALA A 24 5.49 5.24 -1.60
C ALA A 24 4.03 5.44 -1.16
N ALA A 25 3.07 5.11 -2.02
CA ALA A 25 1.64 5.18 -1.68
C ALA A 25 1.26 4.18 -0.57
N ILE A 26 1.80 2.97 -0.62
CA ILE A 26 1.64 1.93 0.41
C ILE A 26 2.24 2.41 1.73
N ASP A 27 3.48 2.92 1.72
CA ASP A 27 4.15 3.34 2.95
C ASP A 27 3.46 4.56 3.59
N ARG A 28 2.93 5.47 2.77
CA ARG A 28 2.08 6.56 3.27
C ARG A 28 0.81 6.05 3.94
N TYR A 29 0.14 5.06 3.35
CA TYR A 29 -1.07 4.49 3.97
C TYR A 29 -0.77 3.77 5.30
N LYS A 30 0.37 3.05 5.38
CA LYS A 30 0.83 2.45 6.64
C LYS A 30 1.06 3.49 7.72
N LEU A 31 1.74 4.59 7.38
CA LEU A 31 2.02 5.68 8.33
C LEU A 31 0.70 6.27 8.86
N LEU A 32 -0.23 6.62 7.96
CA LEU A 32 -1.53 7.17 8.34
C LEU A 32 -2.36 6.19 9.18
N SER A 33 -2.25 4.89 8.91
CA SER A 33 -2.92 3.87 9.72
C SER A 33 -2.42 3.89 11.16
N VAL A 34 -1.10 4.01 11.35
CA VAL A 34 -0.48 4.10 12.68
C VAL A 34 -0.89 5.41 13.39
N GLU A 35 -0.90 6.53 12.68
CA GLU A 35 -1.33 7.83 13.23
C GLU A 35 -2.79 7.80 13.68
N TYR A 36 -3.69 7.23 12.86
CA TYR A 36 -5.10 7.07 13.22
C TYR A 36 -5.28 6.13 14.42
N THR A 37 -4.59 4.97 14.44
CA THR A 37 -4.64 4.07 15.60
C THR A 37 -4.19 4.78 16.88
N ALA A 38 -3.11 5.56 16.82
CA ALA A 38 -2.65 6.32 17.99
C ALA A 38 -3.66 7.39 18.44
N ALA A 39 -4.33 8.07 17.51
CA ALA A 39 -5.38 9.04 17.83
C ALA A 39 -6.60 8.36 18.49
N VAL A 40 -7.04 7.22 17.95
CA VAL A 40 -8.12 6.41 18.53
C VAL A 40 -7.74 5.92 19.92
N ASP A 41 -6.54 5.40 20.13
CA ASP A 41 -6.06 4.91 21.43
C ASP A 41 -6.03 6.03 22.49
N ARG A 42 -5.79 7.28 22.06
CA ARG A 42 -5.85 8.45 22.93
C ARG A 42 -7.29 8.88 23.24
N TRP A 43 -8.17 8.87 22.25
CA TRP A 43 -9.54 9.37 22.36
C TRP A 43 -10.49 8.37 23.04
N ALA A 44 -10.44 7.09 22.65
CA ALA A 44 -11.36 6.04 23.08
C ALA A 44 -11.51 5.88 24.61
N PRO A 45 -10.45 5.99 25.44
CA PRO A 45 -10.59 5.84 26.89
C PRO A 45 -11.11 7.10 27.60
N LEU A 46 -11.20 8.25 26.92
CA LEU A 46 -11.59 9.51 27.57
C LEU A 46 -13.09 9.54 27.88
N GLU A 47 -13.43 9.79 29.14
CA GLU A 47 -14.81 10.06 29.56
C GLU A 47 -15.37 11.30 28.86
N HIS A 48 -16.70 11.37 28.71
CA HIS A 48 -17.34 12.45 27.96
C HIS A 48 -17.05 13.85 28.53
N ALA A 49 -16.88 13.96 29.84
CA ALA A 49 -16.56 15.21 30.52
C ALA A 49 -15.05 15.52 30.59
N HIS A 50 -14.18 14.67 30.01
CA HIS A 50 -12.74 14.89 30.07
C HIS A 50 -12.36 16.15 29.29
N PRO A 51 -11.55 17.07 29.87
CA PRO A 51 -11.24 18.35 29.24
C PRO A 51 -10.58 18.19 27.85
N ASP A 52 -9.72 17.19 27.70
CA ASP A 52 -8.99 16.95 26.43
C ASP A 52 -9.80 16.17 25.39
N ARG A 53 -11.07 15.80 25.67
CA ARG A 53 -11.84 14.93 24.78
C ARG A 53 -12.12 15.59 23.42
N SER A 54 -12.48 16.87 23.42
CA SER A 54 -12.74 17.61 22.18
C SER A 54 -11.52 17.62 21.28
N ASP A 55 -10.34 17.95 21.82
CA ASP A 55 -9.10 17.99 21.06
C ASP A 55 -8.70 16.61 20.53
N ALA A 56 -8.89 15.55 21.33
CA ALA A 56 -8.61 14.18 20.91
C ALA A 56 -9.60 13.69 19.82
N GLU A 57 -10.86 14.13 19.87
CA GLU A 57 -11.88 13.85 18.85
C GLU A 57 -11.56 14.56 17.53
N ASP A 58 -11.13 15.82 17.59
CA ASP A 58 -10.68 16.58 16.42
C ASP A 58 -9.41 15.95 15.80
N GLU A 59 -8.48 15.46 16.63
CA GLU A 59 -7.30 14.71 16.17
C GLU A 59 -7.67 13.38 15.50
N THR A 60 -8.58 12.62 16.10
CA THR A 60 -9.09 11.36 15.54
C THR A 60 -9.80 11.61 14.21
N SER A 61 -10.62 12.64 14.12
CA SER A 61 -11.33 13.00 12.89
C SER A 61 -10.36 13.36 11.77
N ARG A 62 -9.37 14.23 12.05
CA ARG A 62 -8.36 14.63 11.05
C ARG A 62 -7.52 13.45 10.54
N THR A 63 -7.10 12.57 11.44
CA THR A 63 -6.31 11.38 11.06
C THR A 63 -7.16 10.36 10.30
N SER A 64 -8.44 10.24 10.64
CA SER A 64 -9.41 9.42 9.91
C SER A 64 -9.61 9.93 8.48
N ASP A 65 -9.86 11.23 8.30
CA ASP A 65 -10.03 11.85 6.99
C ASP A 65 -8.80 11.61 6.10
N ALA A 66 -7.60 11.87 6.64
CA ALA A 66 -6.35 11.66 5.91
C ALA A 66 -6.15 10.18 5.51
N LEU A 67 -6.52 9.25 6.39
CA LEU A 67 -6.45 7.82 6.10
C LEU A 67 -7.43 7.42 4.97
N PHE A 68 -8.68 7.89 5.03
CA PHE A 68 -9.69 7.58 4.03
C PHE A 68 -9.39 8.21 2.66
N GLU A 69 -8.87 9.44 2.62
CA GLU A 69 -8.37 10.00 1.37
C GLU A 69 -7.26 9.13 0.76
N GLN A 70 -6.38 8.58 1.60
CA GLN A 70 -5.28 7.74 1.12
C GLN A 70 -5.74 6.33 0.71
N ILE A 71 -6.77 5.74 1.34
CA ILE A 71 -7.28 4.42 0.91
C ILE A 71 -7.88 4.50 -0.50
N ASP A 72 -8.58 5.59 -0.82
CA ASP A 72 -9.11 5.83 -2.16
C ASP A 72 -8.00 5.95 -3.20
N VAL A 73 -6.91 6.67 -2.86
CA VAL A 73 -5.71 6.75 -3.71
C VAL A 73 -5.10 5.36 -3.91
N LEU A 74 -5.02 4.55 -2.86
CA LEU A 74 -4.41 3.22 -2.92
C LEU A 74 -5.21 2.25 -3.81
N PHE A 75 -6.55 2.23 -3.68
CA PHE A 75 -7.43 1.35 -4.46
C PHE A 75 -7.62 1.80 -5.91
N THR A 76 -7.36 3.07 -6.22
CA THR A 76 -7.37 3.60 -7.60
C THR A 76 -5.98 3.72 -8.22
N PHE A 77 -4.93 3.38 -7.46
CA PHE A 77 -3.55 3.49 -7.92
C PHE A 77 -3.30 2.59 -9.13
N ARG A 78 -2.54 3.10 -10.10
CA ARG A 78 -2.16 2.37 -11.32
C ARG A 78 -0.65 2.17 -11.34
N PRO A 79 -0.13 1.06 -10.74
CA PRO A 79 1.28 0.76 -10.82
C PRO A 79 1.75 0.66 -12.27
N SER A 80 2.96 1.12 -12.52
CA SER A 80 3.59 1.14 -13.84
C SER A 80 4.42 -0.12 -14.14
N THR A 81 4.65 -0.95 -13.12
CA THR A 81 5.47 -2.16 -13.18
C THR A 81 4.68 -3.38 -12.67
N LEU A 82 4.99 -4.57 -13.18
CA LEU A 82 4.41 -5.82 -12.67
C LEU A 82 4.74 -6.05 -11.19
N ALA A 83 5.95 -5.67 -10.78
CA ALA A 83 6.36 -5.71 -9.38
C ALA A 83 5.48 -4.79 -8.50
N GLY A 84 5.18 -3.58 -8.97
CA GLY A 84 4.27 -2.66 -8.31
C GLY A 84 2.84 -3.19 -8.23
N VAL A 85 2.32 -3.80 -9.31
CA VAL A 85 0.99 -4.46 -9.29
C VAL A 85 0.95 -5.59 -8.27
N ALA A 86 1.95 -6.48 -8.26
CA ALA A 86 2.02 -7.57 -7.29
C ALA A 86 2.13 -7.06 -5.85
N ALA A 87 2.94 -6.02 -5.61
CA ALA A 87 3.09 -5.40 -4.30
C ALA A 87 1.78 -4.78 -3.79
N LEU A 88 1.05 -4.04 -4.64
CA LEU A 88 -0.24 -3.46 -4.29
C LEU A 88 -1.26 -4.53 -3.92
N LEU A 89 -1.42 -5.54 -4.78
CA LEU A 89 -2.36 -6.63 -4.54
C LEU A 89 -2.05 -7.37 -3.24
N LYS A 90 -0.77 -7.68 -2.98
CA LYS A 90 -0.34 -8.30 -1.73
C LYS A 90 -0.60 -7.40 -0.53
N TYR A 91 -0.40 -6.10 -0.66
CA TYR A 91 -0.65 -5.20 0.46
C TYR A 91 -2.15 -5.14 0.81
N ILE A 92 -3.04 -5.11 -0.18
CA ILE A 92 -4.50 -5.14 0.04
C ILE A 92 -4.94 -6.38 0.83
N THR A 93 -4.26 -7.54 0.65
CA THR A 93 -4.62 -8.75 1.43
C THR A 93 -4.26 -8.66 2.91
N THR A 94 -3.33 -7.78 3.27
CA THR A 94 -2.90 -7.57 4.66
C THR A 94 -3.76 -6.58 5.43
N LEU A 95 -4.61 -5.80 4.74
CA LEU A 95 -5.46 -4.80 5.37
C LEU A 95 -6.47 -5.45 6.32
N GLU A 96 -6.68 -4.84 7.47
CA GLU A 96 -7.76 -5.19 8.39
C GLU A 96 -9.12 -4.73 7.84
N ASP A 97 -10.21 -5.28 8.35
CA ASP A 97 -11.55 -5.00 7.80
C ASP A 97 -11.92 -3.51 7.93
N TRP A 98 -11.50 -2.84 9.01
CA TRP A 98 -11.71 -1.39 9.19
C TRP A 98 -10.84 -0.53 8.28
N GLN A 99 -9.78 -1.09 7.69
CA GLN A 99 -8.88 -0.40 6.74
C GLN A 99 -9.34 -0.55 5.29
N MET A 100 -10.41 -1.31 5.04
CA MET A 100 -10.96 -1.49 3.69
C MET A 100 -11.87 -0.30 3.34
N PRO A 101 -11.98 0.07 2.04
CA PRO A 101 -12.92 1.09 1.60
C PRO A 101 -14.36 0.82 2.07
N PRO A 102 -15.13 1.88 2.37
CA PRO A 102 -16.55 1.74 2.70
C PRO A 102 -17.32 1.11 1.52
N GLY A 103 -18.34 0.31 1.83
CA GLY A 103 -19.14 -0.42 0.83
C GLY A 103 -18.62 -1.82 0.47
N LEU A 104 -17.52 -2.26 1.10
CA LEU A 104 -17.09 -3.67 1.11
C LEU A 104 -17.54 -4.43 2.38
N ASP A 105 -18.37 -3.80 3.20
CA ASP A 105 -18.87 -4.28 4.49
C ASP A 105 -19.98 -5.35 4.38
N GLU A 106 -20.52 -5.58 3.19
CA GLU A 106 -21.39 -6.73 2.94
C GLU A 106 -20.68 -8.04 3.29
N SER A 107 -21.37 -8.89 4.03
CA SER A 107 -20.84 -10.15 4.57
C SER A 107 -20.16 -10.98 3.48
N GLY A 108 -18.82 -11.00 3.49
CA GLY A 108 -17.99 -11.80 2.58
C GLY A 108 -17.31 -11.03 1.44
N SER A 109 -17.66 -9.76 1.19
CA SER A 109 -17.06 -8.95 0.11
C SER A 109 -15.57 -8.72 0.31
N VAL A 110 -15.12 -8.37 1.53
CA VAL A 110 -13.69 -8.27 1.86
C VAL A 110 -12.95 -9.58 1.56
N LYS A 111 -13.52 -10.72 1.95
CA LYS A 111 -12.89 -12.03 1.72
C LYS A 111 -12.74 -12.34 0.23
N VAL A 112 -13.74 -12.01 -0.59
CA VAL A 112 -13.69 -12.18 -2.04
C VAL A 112 -12.59 -11.31 -2.65
N VAL A 113 -12.52 -10.02 -2.27
CA VAL A 113 -11.47 -9.10 -2.74
C VAL A 113 -10.09 -9.60 -2.37
N LYS A 114 -9.86 -10.00 -1.12
CA LYS A 114 -8.57 -10.55 -0.67
C LYS A 114 -8.19 -11.84 -1.42
N THR A 115 -9.17 -12.70 -1.70
CA THR A 115 -8.96 -13.94 -2.48
C THR A 115 -8.56 -13.63 -3.93
N LEU A 116 -9.24 -12.67 -4.56
CA LEU A 116 -8.92 -12.21 -5.92
C LEU A 116 -7.52 -11.61 -5.98
N CYS A 117 -7.20 -10.70 -5.05
CA CYS A 117 -5.88 -10.06 -4.98
C CYS A 117 -4.75 -11.08 -4.82
N THR A 118 -4.94 -12.06 -3.93
CA THR A 118 -3.98 -13.16 -3.72
C THR A 118 -3.74 -13.95 -5.02
N SER A 119 -4.82 -14.32 -5.70
CA SER A 119 -4.76 -15.16 -6.91
C SER A 119 -4.07 -14.43 -8.06
N VAL A 120 -4.39 -13.16 -8.28
CA VAL A 120 -3.80 -12.35 -9.35
C VAL A 120 -2.33 -12.04 -9.06
N ALA A 121 -1.97 -11.71 -7.82
CA ALA A 121 -0.58 -11.49 -7.44
C ALA A 121 0.29 -12.73 -7.72
N ALA A 122 -0.19 -13.92 -7.32
CA ALA A 122 0.52 -15.17 -7.58
C ALA A 122 0.67 -15.45 -9.09
N ALA A 123 -0.34 -15.17 -9.90
CA ALA A 123 -0.28 -15.35 -11.35
C ALA A 123 0.73 -14.41 -12.02
N ILE A 124 0.80 -13.14 -11.58
CA ILE A 124 1.77 -12.15 -12.09
C ILE A 124 3.20 -12.62 -11.79
N GLU A 125 3.47 -13.07 -10.57
CA GLU A 125 4.80 -13.52 -10.16
C GLU A 125 5.23 -14.79 -10.91
N GLN A 126 4.33 -15.75 -11.12
CA GLN A 126 4.61 -16.95 -11.91
C GLN A 126 4.89 -16.63 -13.38
N SER A 127 4.25 -15.60 -13.93
CA SER A 127 4.43 -15.18 -15.32
C SER A 127 5.75 -14.42 -15.52
N GLY A 128 6.17 -13.61 -14.54
CA GLY A 128 7.44 -12.90 -14.55
C GLY A 128 8.68 -13.79 -14.38
N VAL A 129 8.52 -15.00 -13.82
CA VAL A 129 9.58 -16.02 -13.72
C VAL A 129 9.81 -16.77 -15.05
N ARG A 130 8.88 -16.65 -16.01
CA ARG A 130 8.93 -17.34 -17.31
C ARG A 130 9.43 -16.49 -18.48
N ALA A 131 9.72 -15.21 -18.26
CA ALA A 131 10.28 -14.27 -19.25
C ALA A 131 11.79 -14.12 -19.04
#